data_AF-A0A2G6DD49-F1
#
_entry.id   AF-A0A2G6DD49-F1
#
_cell.length_a   1.000
_cell.length_b   1.000
_cell.length_c   1.000
_cell.angle_alpha   90.00
_cell.angle_beta   90.00
_cell.angle_gamma   90.00
#
_symmetry.space_group_name_H-M   'P 1'
#
loop_
_entity.id
_entity.type
_entity.pdbx_description
1 polymer ?
#
loop_
_entity_poly.entity_id
_entity_poly.type
_entity_poly.pdbx_seq_one_letter_code
_entity_poly.pdbx_strand_id
1 'polypeptide(L)'
;MSYIFKNKKIYNTDIFAFSNTLLFLFMCIVVYFDRFVKYRGAANIHEFFFYAFVIFLVIFLSWVKFRTFRVKSYILVAIQITILIHFAGAFIQLDDHRLYDLRFFDIRYDKFVHYTNSLLGAFIIHYLFKKKNIDIGRITLAFVGFIVLGIGALIEILEFIVVLSIPHNGVGDYINNMSDLISNLLGVSTYALINYKKQAKHEKQ
;
A
#
# COMPACT_ATOMS: atom_id res chain seq x y z
N MET A 1 -6.59 -10.58 -41.06
CA MET A 1 -6.05 -10.36 -39.69
C MET A 1 -6.54 -9.01 -39.13
N SER A 2 -7.86 -8.75 -39.13
CA SER A 2 -8.47 -7.44 -38.79
C SER A 2 -9.70 -7.56 -37.88
N TYR A 3 -9.81 -8.65 -37.12
CA TYR A 3 -10.97 -8.94 -36.27
C TYR A 3 -10.68 -8.90 -34.76
N ILE A 4 -9.45 -8.56 -34.34
CA ILE A 4 -9.01 -8.67 -32.93
C ILE A 4 -9.08 -7.33 -32.16
N PHE A 5 -9.28 -6.19 -32.83
CA PHE A 5 -9.44 -4.88 -32.18
C PHE A 5 -10.88 -4.39 -32.15
N LYS A 6 -11.84 -5.29 -31.86
CA LYS A 6 -13.22 -4.89 -31.58
C LYS A 6 -13.23 -4.07 -30.27
N ASN A 7 -13.45 -2.76 -30.38
CA ASN A 7 -13.66 -1.76 -29.31
C ASN A 7 -13.59 -2.31 -27.87
N LYS A 8 -12.38 -2.56 -27.36
CA LYS A 8 -12.20 -2.86 -25.94
C LYS A 8 -12.45 -1.57 -25.18
N LYS A 9 -13.59 -1.52 -24.48
CA LYS A 9 -13.92 -0.41 -23.58
C LYS A 9 -12.82 -0.30 -22.52
N ILE A 10 -12.12 0.83 -22.51
CA ILE A 10 -11.08 1.15 -21.52
C ILE A 10 -11.79 1.51 -20.21
N TYR A 11 -11.40 0.86 -19.12
CA TYR A 11 -11.91 1.15 -17.78
C TYR A 11 -10.90 1.99 -16.99
N ASN A 12 -11.37 2.70 -15.96
CA ASN A 12 -10.49 3.47 -15.07
C ASN A 12 -9.43 2.58 -14.39
N THR A 13 -9.73 1.29 -14.20
CA THR A 13 -8.76 0.29 -13.72
C THR A 13 -7.64 0.02 -14.70
N ASP A 14 -7.90 0.11 -16.02
CA ASP A 14 -6.88 -0.05 -17.05
C ASP A 14 -5.96 1.17 -17.09
N ILE A 15 -6.53 2.38 -17.01
CA ILE A 15 -5.76 3.63 -16.91
C ILE A 15 -4.91 3.63 -15.63
N PHE A 16 -5.48 3.21 -14.50
CA PHE A 16 -4.78 3.11 -13.22
C PHE A 16 -3.60 2.13 -13.29
N ALA A 17 -3.82 0.92 -13.84
CA ALA A 17 -2.76 -0.07 -13.99
C ALA A 17 -1.67 0.42 -14.93
N PHE A 18 -2.04 0.98 -16.09
CA PHE A 18 -1.09 1.56 -17.03
C PHE A 18 -0.26 2.69 -16.39
N SER A 19 -0.91 3.60 -15.66
CA SER A 19 -0.23 4.71 -14.97
C SER A 19 0.75 4.20 -13.92
N ASN A 20 0.40 3.17 -13.14
CA ASN A 20 1.30 2.58 -12.15
C ASN A 20 2.45 1.80 -12.81
N THR A 21 2.21 1.14 -13.93
CA THR A 21 3.29 0.52 -14.72
C THR A 21 4.27 1.57 -15.24
N LEU A 22 3.77 2.69 -15.79
CA LEU A 22 4.63 3.79 -16.22
C LEU A 22 5.40 4.42 -15.07
N LEU A 23 4.74 4.64 -13.92
CA LEU A 23 5.38 5.13 -12.71
C LEU A 23 6.50 4.17 -12.27
N PHE A 24 6.23 2.87 -12.21
CA PHE A 24 7.22 1.87 -11.86
C PHE A 24 8.42 1.86 -12.81
N LEU A 25 8.16 1.86 -14.13
CA LEU A 25 9.23 1.92 -15.13
C LEU A 25 10.04 3.21 -15.02
N PHE A 26 9.37 4.35 -14.84
CA PHE A 26 10.03 5.63 -14.61
C PHE A 26 10.95 5.58 -13.39
N MET A 27 10.50 4.95 -12.30
CA MET A 27 11.30 4.81 -11.08
C MET A 27 12.51 3.87 -11.28
N CYS A 28 12.32 2.76 -11.99
CA CYS A 28 13.40 1.87 -12.41
C CYS A 28 14.42 2.56 -13.33
N ILE A 29 14.04 3.62 -14.04
CA ILE A 29 14.95 4.38 -14.90
C ILE A 29 15.63 5.49 -14.10
N VAL A 30 14.85 6.41 -13.53
CA VAL A 30 15.36 7.65 -12.93
C VAL A 30 15.99 7.42 -11.58
N VAL A 31 15.26 6.74 -10.69
CA VAL A 31 15.73 6.60 -9.31
C VAL A 31 16.84 5.56 -9.23
N TYR A 32 16.75 4.51 -10.03
CA TYR A 32 17.78 3.50 -10.08
C TYR A 32 19.08 4.04 -10.70
N PHE A 33 19.01 4.84 -11.76
CA PHE A 33 20.21 5.43 -12.38
C PHE A 33 20.92 6.42 -11.45
N ASP A 34 20.19 7.33 -10.80
CA ASP A 34 20.78 8.30 -9.87
C ASP A 34 21.31 7.64 -8.58
N ARG A 35 20.60 6.66 -8.01
CA ARG A 35 21.10 5.89 -6.85
C ARG A 35 22.30 5.01 -7.18
N PHE A 36 22.32 4.36 -8.34
CA PHE A 36 23.43 3.51 -8.76
C PHE A 36 24.70 4.33 -8.98
N VAL A 37 24.58 5.57 -9.45
CA VAL A 37 25.70 6.47 -9.70
C VAL A 37 26.15 7.19 -8.43
N LYS A 38 25.21 7.65 -7.58
CA LYS A 38 25.51 8.54 -6.44
C LYS A 38 25.58 7.82 -5.08
N TYR A 39 24.87 6.71 -4.90
CA TYR A 39 24.65 6.07 -3.59
C TYR A 39 25.12 4.61 -3.59
N ARG A 40 26.45 4.40 -3.52
CA ARG A 40 27.07 3.09 -3.25
C ARG A 40 26.95 2.64 -1.78
N GLY A 41 25.98 3.16 -1.01
CA GLY A 41 25.82 2.85 0.41
C GLY A 41 24.66 1.88 0.63
N ALA A 42 24.93 0.73 1.27
CA ALA A 42 24.05 -0.29 1.91
C ALA A 42 22.67 -0.68 1.33
N ALA A 43 22.03 0.10 0.46
CA ALA A 43 20.79 -0.25 -0.21
C ALA A 43 21.10 -1.29 -1.31
N ASN A 44 20.84 -2.55 -1.00
CA ASN A 44 21.09 -3.64 -1.93
C ASN A 44 20.11 -3.59 -3.11
N ILE A 45 20.65 -3.58 -4.32
CA ILE A 45 19.91 -3.80 -5.58
C ILE A 45 18.87 -4.93 -5.47
N HIS A 46 19.23 -6.00 -4.75
CA HIS A 46 18.39 -7.16 -4.51
C HIS A 46 17.14 -6.84 -3.70
N GLU A 47 17.25 -5.99 -2.67
CA GLU A 47 16.12 -5.52 -1.85
C GLU A 47 15.12 -4.74 -2.71
N PHE A 48 15.62 -3.83 -3.54
CA PHE A 48 14.76 -3.09 -4.47
C PHE A 48 14.00 -4.02 -5.42
N PHE A 49 14.70 -4.96 -6.09
CA PHE A 49 14.04 -5.86 -7.03
C PHE A 49 13.07 -6.84 -6.36
N PHE A 50 13.34 -7.27 -5.12
CA PHE A 50 12.42 -8.09 -4.36
C PHE A 50 11.09 -7.35 -4.11
N TYR A 51 11.15 -6.14 -3.55
CA TYR A 51 9.95 -5.33 -3.32
C TYR A 51 9.23 -4.95 -4.62
N ALA A 52 10.00 -4.56 -5.64
CA ALA A 52 9.49 -4.26 -6.98
C ALA A 52 8.69 -5.42 -7.57
N PHE A 53 9.21 -6.65 -7.46
CA PHE A 53 8.53 -7.85 -7.92
C PHE A 53 7.22 -8.09 -7.17
N VAL A 54 7.23 -8.00 -5.83
CA VAL A 54 6.02 -8.16 -5.01
C VAL A 54 4.96 -7.13 -5.39
N ILE A 55 5.34 -5.86 -5.51
CA ILE A 55 4.43 -4.76 -5.87
C ILE A 55 3.85 -4.99 -7.27
N PHE A 56 4.69 -5.37 -8.24
CA PHE A 56 4.24 -5.68 -9.59
C PHE A 56 3.23 -6.83 -9.60
N LEU A 57 3.50 -7.90 -8.85
CA LEU A 57 2.59 -9.03 -8.71
C LEU A 57 1.25 -8.60 -8.11
N VAL A 58 1.27 -7.79 -7.05
CA VAL A 58 0.06 -7.26 -6.42
C VAL A 58 -0.74 -6.40 -7.40
N ILE A 59 -0.10 -5.44 -8.09
CA ILE A 59 -0.76 -4.58 -9.09
C ILE A 59 -1.38 -5.43 -10.20
N PHE A 60 -0.64 -6.43 -10.71
CA PHE A 60 -1.12 -7.31 -11.76
C PHE A 60 -2.35 -8.12 -11.32
N LEU A 61 -2.28 -8.77 -10.15
CA LEU A 61 -3.40 -9.55 -9.60
C LEU A 61 -4.60 -8.65 -9.30
N SER A 62 -4.38 -7.47 -8.72
CA SER A 62 -5.42 -6.47 -8.47
C SER A 62 -6.05 -5.99 -9.77
N TRP A 63 -5.28 -5.73 -10.84
CA TRP A 63 -5.81 -5.33 -12.14
C TRP A 63 -6.71 -6.41 -12.75
N VAL A 64 -6.27 -7.68 -12.75
CA VAL A 64 -7.06 -8.80 -13.26
C VAL A 64 -8.39 -8.91 -12.51
N LYS A 65 -8.36 -8.83 -11.17
CA LYS A 65 -9.58 -8.94 -10.36
C LYS A 65 -10.45 -7.69 -10.42
N PHE A 66 -9.90 -6.49 -10.39
CA PHE A 66 -10.69 -5.25 -10.33
C PHE A 66 -11.46 -4.96 -11.62
N ARG A 67 -11.02 -5.49 -12.76
CA ARG A 67 -11.80 -5.47 -14.00
C ARG A 67 -13.15 -6.18 -13.87
N THR A 68 -13.24 -7.23 -13.05
CA THR A 68 -14.53 -7.91 -12.80
C THR A 68 -15.43 -7.08 -11.88
N PHE A 69 -14.82 -6.28 -10.99
CA PHE A 69 -15.56 -5.50 -10.02
C PHE A 69 -16.02 -4.14 -10.51
N ARG A 70 -15.44 -3.53 -11.55
CA ARG A 70 -15.72 -2.12 -11.92
C ARG A 70 -15.57 -1.18 -10.70
N VAL A 71 -14.35 -1.09 -10.19
CA VAL A 71 -14.03 -0.28 -9.00
C VAL A 71 -14.22 1.21 -9.30
N LYS A 72 -14.78 1.96 -8.35
CA LYS A 72 -15.03 3.40 -8.50
C LYS A 72 -13.71 4.19 -8.42
N SER A 73 -13.60 5.30 -9.14
CA SER A 73 -12.34 6.07 -9.25
C SER A 73 -11.78 6.54 -7.91
N TYR A 74 -12.63 6.92 -6.95
CA TYR A 74 -12.15 7.38 -5.64
C TYR A 74 -11.43 6.28 -4.84
N ILE A 75 -11.77 5.01 -5.07
CA ILE A 75 -11.04 3.87 -4.48
C ILE A 75 -9.66 3.74 -5.13
N LEU A 76 -9.57 3.93 -6.44
CA LEU A 76 -8.30 3.91 -7.16
C LEU A 76 -7.40 5.08 -6.73
N VAL A 77 -7.96 6.26 -6.48
CA VAL A 77 -7.23 7.40 -5.91
C VAL A 77 -6.73 7.08 -4.50
N ALA A 78 -7.54 6.48 -3.64
CA ALA A 78 -7.10 6.06 -2.31
C ALA A 78 -5.92 5.08 -2.38
N ILE A 79 -5.97 4.10 -3.29
CA ILE A 79 -4.85 3.18 -3.54
C ILE A 79 -3.63 3.94 -4.06
N GLN A 80 -3.83 4.90 -4.98
CA GLN A 80 -2.73 5.70 -5.51
C GLN A 80 -2.02 6.50 -4.42
N ILE A 81 -2.77 7.08 -3.48
CA ILE A 81 -2.19 7.80 -2.33
C ILE A 81 -1.29 6.86 -1.53
N THR A 82 -1.78 5.66 -1.19
CA THR A 82 -0.99 4.62 -0.50
C THR A 82 0.31 4.27 -1.24
N ILE A 83 0.25 4.09 -2.56
CA ILE A 83 1.44 3.82 -3.39
C ILE A 83 2.42 5.00 -3.34
N LEU A 84 1.91 6.22 -3.55
CA LEU A 84 2.73 7.43 -3.64
C LEU A 84 3.43 7.76 -2.32
N ILE A 85 2.76 7.65 -1.17
CA ILE A 85 3.39 7.96 0.13
C ILE A 85 4.49 6.95 0.48
N HIS A 86 4.31 5.69 0.08
CA HIS A 86 5.29 4.63 0.30
C HIS A 86 6.52 4.84 -0.59
N PHE A 87 6.29 5.13 -1.87
CA PHE A 87 7.38 5.50 -2.79
C PHE A 87 8.08 6.80 -2.38
N ALA A 88 7.34 7.80 -1.90
CA ALA A 88 7.92 9.02 -1.36
C ALA A 88 8.92 8.70 -0.25
N GLY A 89 8.58 7.81 0.68
CA GLY A 89 9.49 7.36 1.75
C GLY A 89 10.82 6.82 1.22
N ALA A 90 10.76 6.01 0.17
CA ALA A 90 11.94 5.38 -0.41
C ALA A 90 12.76 6.31 -1.29
N PHE A 91 12.15 7.29 -1.96
CA PHE A 91 12.79 8.01 -3.07
C PHE A 91 12.98 9.51 -2.85
N ILE A 92 12.17 10.14 -2.00
CA ILE A 92 12.46 11.51 -1.58
C ILE A 92 13.65 11.47 -0.64
N GLN A 93 14.66 12.28 -0.95
CA GLN A 93 15.85 12.44 -0.11
C GLN A 93 15.87 13.84 0.47
N LEU A 94 16.22 13.94 1.74
CA LEU A 94 16.47 15.19 2.46
C LEU A 94 17.82 15.04 3.15
N ASP A 95 18.76 15.93 2.87
CA ASP A 95 20.11 15.95 3.46
C ASP A 95 20.83 14.59 3.40
N ASP A 96 20.85 13.97 2.22
CA ASP A 96 21.45 12.64 1.94
C ASP A 96 20.81 11.44 2.66
N HIS A 97 19.70 11.63 3.37
CA HIS A 97 18.90 10.58 3.98
C HIS A 97 17.60 10.34 3.21
N ARG A 98 17.06 9.10 3.25
CA ARG A 98 15.74 8.83 2.68
C ARG A 98 14.67 9.46 3.57
N LEU A 99 13.53 9.81 3.00
CA LEU A 99 12.37 10.25 3.76
C LEU A 99 11.96 9.20 4.82
N TYR A 100 12.15 7.90 4.54
CA TYR A 100 11.98 6.83 5.53
C TYR A 100 12.88 6.92 6.76
N ASP A 101 14.07 7.49 6.62
CA ASP A 101 15.04 7.59 7.70
C ASP A 101 14.74 8.82 8.61
N LEU A 102 13.84 9.72 8.18
CA LEU A 102 13.43 10.88 8.97
C LEU A 102 12.59 10.48 10.19
N ARG A 103 12.81 11.22 11.27
CA ARG A 103 12.07 11.10 12.53
C ARG A 103 11.42 12.43 12.88
N PHE A 104 10.13 12.39 13.16
CA PHE A 104 9.34 13.51 13.68
C PHE A 104 8.94 13.17 15.12
N PHE A 105 9.45 13.93 16.10
CA PHE A 105 9.22 13.63 17.53
C PHE A 105 9.54 12.17 17.90
N ASP A 106 10.70 11.67 17.47
CA ASP A 106 11.16 10.27 17.61
C ASP A 106 10.32 9.21 16.89
N ILE A 107 9.28 9.60 16.14
CA ILE A 107 8.49 8.72 15.31
C ILE A 107 9.06 8.71 13.90
N ARG A 108 9.48 7.54 13.43
CA ARG A 108 10.00 7.36 12.08
C ARG A 108 8.90 7.52 11.02
N TYR A 109 9.25 8.06 9.85
CA TYR A 109 8.29 8.38 8.79
C TYR A 109 7.43 7.19 8.33
N ASP A 110 7.99 5.98 8.33
CA ASP A 110 7.27 4.75 8.00
C ASP A 110 6.01 4.55 8.86
N LYS A 111 6.01 4.94 10.13
CA LYS A 111 4.84 4.85 11.01
C LYS A 111 3.64 5.63 10.45
N PHE A 112 3.89 6.79 9.86
CA PHE A 112 2.85 7.57 9.17
C PHE A 112 2.35 6.87 7.90
N VAL A 113 3.24 6.21 7.18
CA VAL A 113 2.89 5.39 6.01
C VAL A 113 2.01 4.21 6.43
N HIS A 114 2.40 3.46 7.46
CA HIS A 114 1.62 2.34 8.01
C HIS A 114 0.24 2.75 8.50
N TYR A 115 0.17 3.84 9.27
CA TYR A 115 -1.08 4.43 9.71
C TYR A 115 -2.00 4.78 8.53
N THR A 116 -1.48 5.53 7.55
CA THR A 116 -2.25 6.02 6.41
C THR A 116 -2.70 4.87 5.52
N ASN A 117 -1.81 3.92 5.23
CA ASN A 117 -2.10 2.73 4.45
C ASN A 117 -3.14 1.85 5.10
N SER A 118 -3.10 1.69 6.42
CA SER A 118 -4.11 0.91 7.15
C SER A 118 -5.46 1.61 7.23
N LEU A 119 -5.48 2.94 7.38
CA LEU A 119 -6.72 3.72 7.34
C LEU A 119 -7.40 3.63 5.97
N LEU A 120 -6.65 3.85 4.89
CA LEU A 120 -7.17 3.75 3.53
C LEU A 120 -7.45 2.30 3.14
N GLY A 121 -6.66 1.35 3.63
CA GLY A 121 -6.88 -0.09 3.51
C GLY A 121 -8.23 -0.49 4.11
N ALA A 122 -8.56 -0.03 5.32
CA ALA A 122 -9.85 -0.25 5.95
C ALA A 122 -11.00 0.33 5.12
N PHE A 123 -10.82 1.54 4.57
CA PHE A 123 -11.77 2.14 3.64
C PHE A 123 -12.00 1.29 2.38
N ILE A 124 -10.94 0.77 1.77
CA ILE A 124 -10.99 -0.08 0.57
C ILE A 124 -11.66 -1.41 0.86
N ILE A 125 -11.26 -2.10 1.94
CA ILE A 125 -11.83 -3.40 2.32
C ILE A 125 -13.31 -3.25 2.67
N HIS A 126 -13.70 -2.23 3.44
CA HIS A 126 -15.10 -1.97 3.76
C HIS A 126 -15.92 -1.64 2.50
N TYR A 127 -15.36 -0.92 1.53
CA TYR A 127 -16.00 -0.74 0.22
C TYR A 127 -16.23 -2.06 -0.52
N LEU A 128 -15.24 -2.97 -0.51
CA LEU A 128 -15.37 -4.28 -1.14
C LEU A 128 -16.44 -5.13 -0.45
N PHE A 129 -16.51 -5.08 0.88
CA PHE A 129 -17.55 -5.75 1.66
C PHE A 129 -18.94 -5.26 1.27
N LYS A 130 -19.16 -3.94 1.24
CA LYS A 130 -20.44 -3.36 0.80
C LYS A 130 -20.79 -3.78 -0.63
N LYS A 131 -19.80 -3.80 -1.53
CA LYS A 131 -20.00 -4.23 -2.92
C LYS A 131 -20.38 -5.71 -3.05
N LYS A 132 -19.98 -6.53 -2.08
CA LYS A 132 -20.32 -7.94 -1.97
C LYS A 132 -21.55 -8.21 -1.11
N ASN A 133 -22.23 -7.17 -0.63
CA ASN A 133 -23.35 -7.28 0.32
C ASN A 133 -22.96 -8.05 1.60
N ILE A 134 -21.72 -7.88 2.05
CA ILE A 134 -21.23 -8.42 3.32
C ILE A 134 -21.38 -7.32 4.37
N ASP A 135 -22.48 -7.35 5.12
CA ASP A 135 -22.76 -6.41 6.21
C ASP A 135 -23.43 -7.14 7.37
N ILE A 136 -22.78 -7.14 8.53
CA ILE A 136 -23.25 -7.73 9.79
C ILE A 136 -23.31 -6.60 10.85
N GLY A 137 -23.58 -5.37 10.40
CA GLY A 137 -23.62 -4.18 11.24
C GLY A 137 -22.23 -3.80 11.76
N ARG A 138 -22.14 -3.55 13.07
CA ARG A 138 -20.89 -3.05 13.70
C ARG A 138 -19.76 -4.06 13.66
N ILE A 139 -20.08 -5.36 13.63
CA ILE A 139 -19.09 -6.45 13.58
C ILE A 139 -18.31 -6.42 12.25
N THR A 140 -18.90 -5.90 11.17
CA THR A 140 -18.20 -5.73 9.89
C THR A 140 -16.95 -4.86 10.04
N LEU A 141 -16.98 -3.81 10.88
CA LEU A 141 -15.82 -2.95 11.10
C LEU A 141 -14.67 -3.69 11.80
N ALA A 142 -14.98 -4.63 12.70
CA ALA A 142 -13.97 -5.48 13.34
C ALA A 142 -13.32 -6.43 12.34
N PHE A 143 -14.12 -7.09 11.48
CA PHE A 143 -13.58 -7.95 10.42
C PHE A 143 -12.74 -7.19 9.39
N VAL A 144 -13.18 -6.00 8.99
CA VAL A 144 -12.37 -5.10 8.15
C VAL A 144 -11.03 -4.85 8.83
N GLY A 145 -11.04 -4.56 10.14
CA GLY A 145 -9.83 -4.35 10.90
C GLY A 145 -8.89 -5.55 10.94
N PHE A 146 -9.41 -6.74 11.24
CA PHE A 146 -8.60 -7.96 11.24
C PHE A 146 -8.00 -8.28 9.87
N ILE A 147 -8.74 -8.06 8.79
CA ILE A 147 -8.20 -8.25 7.43
C ILE A 147 -7.05 -7.28 7.16
N VAL A 148 -7.22 -6.00 7.49
CA VAL A 148 -6.18 -4.99 7.24
C VAL A 148 -4.94 -5.24 8.11
N LEU A 149 -5.11 -5.60 9.38
CA LEU A 149 -4.00 -5.97 10.25
C LEU A 149 -3.29 -7.24 9.77
N GLY A 150 -4.05 -8.23 9.29
CA GLY A 150 -3.49 -9.43 8.67
C GLY A 150 -2.67 -9.12 7.42
N ILE A 151 -3.13 -8.19 6.57
CA ILE A 151 -2.36 -7.70 5.43
C ILE A 151 -1.07 -7.01 5.90
N GLY A 152 -1.15 -6.16 6.92
CA GLY A 152 0.03 -5.53 7.54
C GLY A 152 1.04 -6.57 8.03
N ALA A 153 0.58 -7.58 8.75
CA ALA A 153 1.43 -8.69 9.20
C ALA A 153 2.07 -9.47 8.04
N LEU A 154 1.37 -9.66 6.91
CA LEU A 154 1.99 -10.27 5.73
C LEU A 154 3.11 -9.40 5.15
N ILE A 155 3.00 -8.06 5.19
CA ILE A 155 4.09 -7.17 4.79
C ILE A 155 5.28 -7.34 5.73
N GLU A 156 5.06 -7.33 7.04
CA GLU A 156 6.11 -7.58 8.03
C GLU A 156 6.81 -8.94 7.85
N ILE A 157 6.08 -9.98 7.45
CA ILE A 157 6.66 -11.29 7.11
C ILE A 157 7.55 -11.21 5.86
N LEU A 158 7.13 -10.45 4.84
CA LEU A 158 7.95 -10.23 3.64
C LEU A 158 9.23 -9.46 3.97
N GLU A 159 9.15 -8.46 4.85
CA GLU A 159 10.32 -7.75 5.36
C GLU A 159 11.26 -8.68 6.14
N PHE A 160 10.73 -9.55 6.98
CA PHE A 160 11.52 -10.55 7.67
C PHE A 160 12.22 -11.53 6.70
N ILE A 161 11.56 -11.93 5.60
CA ILE A 161 12.20 -12.73 4.55
C ILE A 161 13.36 -11.96 3.90
N VAL A 162 13.23 -10.65 3.68
CA VAL A 162 14.32 -9.79 3.20
C VAL A 162 15.49 -9.79 4.19
N VAL A 163 15.21 -9.69 5.50
CA VAL A 163 16.26 -9.77 6.55
C VAL A 163 17.05 -11.07 6.45
N LEU A 164 16.38 -12.20 6.22
CA LEU A 164 17.02 -13.51 6.11
C LEU A 164 17.77 -13.73 4.79
N SER A 165 17.32 -13.08 3.72
CA SER A 165 17.77 -13.40 2.35
C SER A 165 18.76 -12.40 1.76
N ILE A 166 18.77 -11.16 2.26
CA ILE A 166 19.54 -10.05 1.69
C ILE A 166 20.48 -9.47 2.77
N PRO A 167 21.81 -9.62 2.61
CA PRO A 167 22.77 -9.08 3.55
C PRO A 167 22.76 -7.53 3.52
N HIS A 168 22.97 -6.87 4.66
CA HIS A 168 22.97 -5.40 4.76
C HIS A 168 21.69 -4.73 4.23
N ASN A 169 20.52 -5.32 4.46
CA ASN A 169 19.24 -4.73 4.06
C ASN A 169 18.88 -3.50 4.92
N GLY A 170 17.93 -2.68 4.44
CA GLY A 170 17.42 -1.50 5.12
C GLY A 170 16.18 -1.72 5.99
N VAL A 171 15.83 -2.98 6.30
CA VAL A 171 14.64 -3.34 7.08
C VAL A 171 14.83 -2.99 8.56
N GLY A 172 13.76 -2.60 9.23
CA GLY A 172 13.78 -2.31 10.67
C GLY A 172 13.95 -3.57 11.53
N ASP A 173 14.29 -3.36 12.81
CA ASP A 173 14.38 -4.43 13.80
C ASP A 173 13.00 -4.85 14.34
N TYR A 174 12.99 -5.71 15.36
CA TYR A 174 11.75 -6.16 16.00
C TYR A 174 10.92 -5.00 16.58
N ILE A 175 11.55 -4.01 17.21
CA ILE A 175 10.85 -2.87 17.80
C ILE A 175 10.19 -2.06 16.69
N ASN A 176 10.88 -1.90 15.58
CA ASN A 176 10.35 -1.25 14.41
C ASN A 176 9.08 -1.95 13.89
N ASN A 177 9.20 -3.26 13.64
CA ASN A 177 8.13 -4.11 13.11
C ASN A 177 6.88 -4.09 14.00
N MET A 178 7.07 -4.19 15.32
CA MET A 178 5.95 -4.08 16.27
C MET A 178 5.32 -2.68 16.25
N SER A 179 6.14 -1.64 16.10
CA SER A 179 5.65 -0.26 15.97
C SER A 179 4.88 -0.02 14.67
N ASP A 180 5.22 -0.72 13.59
CA ASP A 180 4.46 -0.72 12.32
C ASP A 180 3.09 -1.36 12.50
N LEU A 181 3.00 -2.50 13.19
CA LEU A 181 1.72 -3.13 13.52
C LEU A 181 0.86 -2.27 14.45
N ILE A 182 1.46 -1.56 15.41
CA ILE A 182 0.75 -0.57 16.24
C ILE A 182 0.21 0.57 15.37
N SER A 183 1.02 1.09 14.44
CA SER A 183 0.60 2.15 13.51
C SER A 183 -0.56 1.69 12.62
N ASN A 184 -0.51 0.44 12.15
CA ASN A 184 -1.60 -0.18 11.41
C ASN A 184 -2.89 -0.26 12.25
N LEU A 185 -2.78 -0.67 13.51
CA LEU A 185 -3.90 -0.74 14.45
C LEU A 185 -4.53 0.64 14.68
N LEU A 186 -3.73 1.68 14.82
CA LEU A 186 -4.22 3.05 14.97
C LEU A 186 -4.96 3.54 13.72
N GLY A 187 -4.45 3.22 12.52
CA GLY A 187 -5.10 3.55 11.25
C GLY A 187 -6.47 2.89 11.10
N VAL A 188 -6.53 1.58 11.35
CA VAL A 188 -7.79 0.81 11.36
C VAL A 188 -8.77 1.34 12.41
N SER A 189 -8.29 1.59 13.63
CA SER A 189 -9.11 2.09 14.74
C SER A 189 -9.71 3.45 14.41
N THR A 190 -8.93 4.34 13.81
CA THR A 190 -9.42 5.64 13.34
C THR A 190 -10.57 5.47 12.34
N TYR A 191 -10.38 4.60 11.34
CA TYR A 191 -11.44 4.32 10.36
C TYR A 191 -12.70 3.75 11.02
N ALA A 192 -12.54 2.80 11.94
CA ALA A 192 -13.64 2.19 12.68
C ALA A 192 -14.41 3.24 13.50
N LEU A 193 -13.72 4.13 14.24
CA LEU A 193 -14.34 5.18 15.04
C LEU A 193 -15.16 6.16 14.19
N ILE A 194 -14.64 6.58 13.03
CA ILE A 194 -15.33 7.46 12.09
C ILE A 194 -16.63 6.82 11.58
N ASN A 195 -16.63 5.50 11.33
CA ASN A 195 -17.76 4.80 10.75
C ASN A 195 -18.74 4.23 11.80
N TYR A 196 -18.28 3.96 13.01
CA TYR A 196 -19.11 3.52 14.13
C TYR A 196 -20.20 4.54 14.44
N LYS A 197 -19.83 5.83 14.50
CA LYS A 197 -20.78 6.94 14.72
C LYS A 197 -21.82 7.06 13.61
N LYS A 198 -21.48 6.68 12.38
CA LYS A 198 -22.40 6.71 11.22
C LYS A 198 -23.41 5.57 11.27
N GLN A 199 -22.98 4.35 11.61
CA GLN A 199 -23.88 3.20 11.75
C GLN A 199 -24.88 3.40 12.92
N ALA A 200 -24.42 3.92 14.05
CA ALA A 200 -25.29 4.21 15.20
C ALA A 200 -26.41 5.24 14.91
N LYS A 201 -26.24 6.10 13.90
CA LYS A 201 -27.27 7.04 13.46
C LYS A 201 -28.31 6.38 12.55
N HIS A 202 -27.93 5.38 11.76
CA HIS A 202 -28.82 4.63 10.89
C HIS A 202 -29.66 3.60 11.64
N GLU A 203 -29.16 3.00 12.73
CA GLU A 203 -29.94 2.07 13.57
C GLU A 203 -31.02 2.77 14.42
N LYS A 204 -30.99 4.10 14.52
CA LYS A 204 -31.95 4.91 15.30
C LYS A 204 -33.04 5.58 14.43
N GLN A 205 -33.04 5.34 13.12
CA GLN A 205 -34.05 5.81 12.17
C GLN A 205 -34.89 4.62 11.71
#